data_AF-A0A2P5MV19-F1
#
_entry.id   AF-A0A2P5MV19-F1
#
_cell.length_a   1.000
_cell.length_b   1.000
_cell.length_c   1.000
_cell.angle_alpha   90.00
_cell.angle_beta   90.00
_cell.angle_gamma   90.00
#
_symmetry.space_group_name_H-M   'P 1'
#
loop_
_entity.id
_entity.type
_entity.pdbx_description
1 polymer ?
#
loop_
_entity_poly.entity_id
_entity_poly.type
_entity_poly.pdbx_seq_one_letter_code
_entity_poly.pdbx_strand_id
1 'polypeptide(L)' 'MAEIEQNDFNLNISRYISTAKAEEQIDLQAVNTELLALEQKIVASTERHNSFLGELGLRLLP' A
#
# COMPACT_ATOMS: atom_id res chain seq x y z
N MET A 1 -10.60 -38.48 -13.99
CA MET A 1 -10.56 -39.40 -15.15
C MET A 1 -11.24 -38.80 -16.37
N ALA A 2 -12.42 -38.17 -16.24
CA ALA A 2 -13.09 -37.47 -17.33
C ALA A 2 -12.21 -36.47 -18.10
N GLU A 3 -11.41 -35.65 -17.41
CA GLU A 3 -10.50 -34.67 -18.05
C GLU A 3 -9.37 -35.32 -18.87
N ILE A 4 -8.94 -36.53 -18.50
CA ILE A 4 -7.87 -37.26 -19.20
C ILE A 4 -8.44 -37.97 -20.43
N GLU A 5 -9.64 -38.54 -20.31
CA GLU A 5 -10.38 -39.14 -21.43
C GLU A 5 -10.77 -38.09 -22.47
N GLN A 6 -11.20 -36.90 -22.03
CA GLN A 6 -11.55 -35.78 -22.91
C GLN A 6 -10.32 -35.20 -23.64
N ASN A 7 -9.12 -35.40 -23.10
CA ASN A 7 -7.85 -35.05 -23.73
C ASN A 7 -7.14 -36.28 -24.34
N ASP A 8 -7.89 -37.34 -24.69
CA ASP A 8 -7.40 -38.50 -25.46
C ASP A 8 -6.23 -39.25 -24.80
N PHE A 9 -6.26 -39.33 -23.47
CA PHE A 9 -5.18 -39.88 -22.62
C PHE A 9 -3.82 -39.17 -22.80
N ASN A 10 -3.83 -38.00 -23.44
CA ASN A 10 -2.64 -37.17 -23.57
C ASN A 10 -2.37 -36.45 -22.25
N LEU A 11 -1.33 -36.90 -21.55
CA LEU A 11 -0.93 -36.34 -20.26
C LEU A 11 -0.22 -34.97 -20.39
N ASN A 12 0.00 -34.44 -21.61
CA ASN A 12 0.37 -33.04 -21.86
C ASN A 12 -0.83 -32.10 -21.67
N ILE A 13 -1.56 -32.25 -20.57
CA ILE A 13 -2.51 -31.23 -20.14
C ILE A 13 -1.70 -30.07 -19.56
N SER A 14 -1.84 -28.88 -20.15
CA SER A 14 -1.27 -27.67 -19.58
C SER A 14 -1.93 -27.43 -18.23
N ARG A 15 -1.27 -27.84 -17.15
CA ARG A 15 -1.65 -27.38 -15.81
C ARG A 15 -1.72 -25.85 -15.88
N TYR A 16 -2.75 -25.26 -15.30
CA TYR A 16 -2.88 -23.79 -15.18
C TYR A 16 -1.72 -23.26 -14.33
N ILE A 17 -0.54 -23.12 -14.93
CA ILE A 17 0.63 -22.54 -14.32
C ILE A 17 0.37 -21.05 -14.33
N SER A 18 0.40 -20.42 -13.16
CA SER A 18 0.24 -18.98 -13.05
C SER A 18 1.30 -18.30 -13.92
N THR A 19 0.85 -17.57 -14.94
CA THR A 19 1.70 -16.69 -15.77
C THR A 19 1.83 -15.29 -15.16
N ALA A 20 1.35 -15.11 -13.93
CA ALA A 20 1.42 -13.83 -13.24
C ALA A 20 2.89 -13.41 -13.08
N LYS A 21 3.19 -12.19 -13.51
CA LYS A 21 4.49 -11.57 -13.27
C LYS A 21 4.61 -11.28 -11.77
N ALA A 22 5.81 -11.49 -11.22
CA ALA A 22 6.10 -11.05 -9.87
C ALA A 22 5.92 -9.53 -9.78
N GLU A 23 5.20 -9.09 -8.75
CA GLU A 23 5.05 -7.66 -8.45
C GLU A 23 6.39 -7.07 -8.00
N GLU A 24 6.53 -5.76 -8.16
CA GLU A 24 7.68 -5.04 -7.64
C GLU A 24 7.72 -5.14 -6.12
N GLN A 25 8.91 -5.39 -5.58
CA GLN A 25 9.10 -5.50 -4.14
C GLN A 25 8.99 -4.11 -3.50
N ILE A 26 8.08 -3.97 -2.55
CA ILE A 26 7.93 -2.75 -1.76
C ILE A 26 8.97 -2.75 -0.63
N ASP A 27 9.76 -1.68 -0.54
CA ASP A 27 10.60 -1.42 0.63
C ASP A 27 9.76 -0.85 1.77
N LEU A 28 9.36 -1.72 2.69
CA LEU A 28 8.56 -1.33 3.85
C LEU A 28 9.30 -0.40 4.81
N GLN A 29 10.64 -0.46 4.87
CA GLN A 29 11.42 0.43 5.74
C GLN A 29 11.46 1.85 5.18
N ALA A 30 11.64 1.99 3.87
CA ALA A 30 11.57 3.27 3.19
C ALA A 30 10.19 3.93 3.37
N VAL A 31 9.10 3.16 3.14
CA VAL A 31 7.72 3.63 3.33
C VAL A 31 7.49 4.05 4.78
N ASN A 32 7.91 3.25 5.76
CA ASN A 32 7.75 3.61 7.16
C ASN A 32 8.50 4.90 7.54
N THR A 33 9.71 5.06 7.02
CA THR A 33 10.51 6.28 7.22
C THR A 33 9.82 7.51 6.65
N GLU A 34 9.25 7.39 5.44
CA GLU A 34 8.47 8.47 4.81
C GLU A 34 7.24 8.85 5.65
N LEU A 35 6.49 7.85 6.15
CA LEU A 35 5.33 8.07 7.01
C LEU A 35 5.72 8.83 8.28
N LEU A 36 6.81 8.45 8.95
CA LEU A 36 7.30 9.15 10.14
C LEU A 36 7.70 10.61 9.84
N ALA A 37 8.35 10.85 8.70
CA ALA A 37 8.73 12.20 8.29
C ALA A 37 7.50 13.06 7.97
N LEU A 38 6.46 12.48 7.38
CA LEU A 38 5.18 13.16 7.11
C LEU A 38 4.47 13.50 8.41
N GLU A 39 4.40 12.58 9.37
CA GLU A 39 3.77 12.81 10.68
C GLU A 39 4.41 14.00 11.40
N GLN A 40 5.74 14.07 11.43
CA GLN A 40 6.46 15.19 12.03
C GLN A 40 6.12 16.54 11.36
N LYS A 41 5.98 16.55 10.03
CA LYS A 41 5.60 17.75 9.29
C LYS A 41 4.16 18.17 9.58
N ILE A 42 3.25 17.21 9.71
CA ILE A 42 1.85 17.46 10.05
C ILE A 42 1.78 18.11 11.43
N VAL A 43 2.42 17.52 12.45
CA VAL A 43 2.43 18.06 13.81
C VAL A 43 2.99 19.48 13.83
N ALA A 44 4.16 19.71 13.23
CA ALA A 44 4.78 21.04 13.21
C ALA A 44 3.92 22.09 12.47
N SER A 45 3.25 21.69 11.39
CA SER A 45 2.36 22.58 10.65
C SER A 45 1.08 22.89 11.44
N THR A 46 0.50 21.90 12.12
CA THR A 46 -0.68 22.08 12.96
C THR A 46 -0.39 22.98 14.15
N GLU A 47 0.75 22.80 14.81
CA GLU A 47 1.20 23.69 15.90
C GLU A 47 1.33 25.14 15.43
N ARG A 48 1.99 25.36 14.29
CA ARG A 48 2.14 26.69 13.71
C ARG A 48 0.79 27.31 13.34
N HIS A 49 -0.11 26.50 12.78
CA HIS A 49 -1.45 26.96 12.44
C HIS A 49 -2.25 27.35 13.69
N ASN A 50 -2.17 26.54 14.75
CA ASN A 50 -2.82 26.79 16.02
C ASN A 50 -2.27 28.03 16.73
N SER A 51 -0.99 28.37 16.55
CA SER A 51 -0.44 29.66 17.01
C SER A 51 -1.23 30.84 16.42
N PHE A 52 -1.46 30.83 15.10
CA PHE A 52 -2.22 31.90 14.43
C PHE A 52 -3.69 31.90 14.84
N LEU A 53 -4.32 30.73 14.97
CA LEU A 53 -5.71 30.64 15.44
C LEU A 53 -5.87 31.18 16.86
N GLY A 54 -4.90 30.90 17.74
CA GLY A 54 -4.86 31.42 19.11
C GLY A 54 -4.77 32.95 19.14
N GLU A 55 -3.93 33.54 18.30
CA GLU A 55 -3.84 35.01 18.16
C GLU A 55 -5.15 35.65 17.69
N LEU A 56 -5.91 34.93 16.87
CA LEU A 56 -7.21 35.38 16.35
C LEU A 56 -8.39 35.06 17.28
N GLY A 57 -8.16 34.38 18.41
CA GLY A 57 -9.23 33.94 19.32
C GLY A 57 -10.16 32.88 18.71
N LEU A 58 -9.69 32.14 17.71
CA LEU A 58 -10.44 31.11 17.01
C LEU A 58 -10.23 29.73 17.66
N ARG A 59 -11.14 28.79 17.36
CA ARG A 59 -11.02 27.41 17.85
C ARG A 59 -9.82 26.72 17.20
N LEU A 60 -8.99 26.07 18.02
CA LEU A 60 -7.83 25.30 17.59
C LEU A 60 -8.23 24.01 16.85
N LEU A 61 -7.33 23.56 15.97
CA LEU A 61 -7.38 22.25 15.33
C LEU A 61 -6.95 21.14 16.30
N PRO A 62 -7.47 19.91 16.14
CA PRO A 62 -7.10 18.76 16.96
C PRO A 62 -5.63 18.37 16.80
#